data_AF-A0A6C0KWI3-F1
#
_entry.id   AF-A0A6C0KWI3-F1
#
_cell.length_a   1.000
_cell.length_b   1.000
_cell.length_c   1.000
_cell.angle_alpha   90.00
_cell.angle_beta   90.00
_cell.angle_gamma   90.00
#
_symmetry.space_group_name_H-M   'P 1'
#
loop_
_entity.id
_entity.type
_entity.pdbx_description
1 polymer ?
#
loop_
_entity_poly.entity_id
_entity_poly.type
_entity_poly.pdbx_seq_one_letter_code
_entity_poly.pdbx_strand_id
1 'polypeptide(L)' 'MQGESIEYISIRYGGYMHKFRKAPQESDEWATLRAWYIVKELPKSMPLIEKECKSHMWINIKYFGMIYRYEGD' A
#
# COMPACT_ATOMS: atom_id res chain seq x y z
N MET A 1 -4.57 13.84 -23.05
CA MET A 1 -4.83 13.40 -21.66
C MET A 1 -3.64 13.87 -20.83
N GLN A 2 -3.82 14.80 -19.89
CA GLN A 2 -2.77 15.18 -18.94
C GLN A 2 -2.55 13.98 -18.01
N GLY A 3 -1.32 13.48 -17.92
CA GLY A 3 -1.01 12.35 -17.05
C GLY A 3 -1.14 12.77 -15.59
N GLU A 4 -1.98 12.07 -14.83
CA GLU A 4 -2.08 12.26 -13.39
C GLU A 4 -0.70 12.03 -12.75
N SER A 5 -0.24 12.96 -11.94
CA SER A 5 1.06 12.87 -11.27
C SER A 5 1.01 11.74 -10.23
N ILE A 6 1.85 10.72 -10.40
CA ILE A 6 2.02 9.67 -9.40
C ILE A 6 2.71 10.27 -8.17
N GLU A 7 2.01 10.30 -7.04
CA GLU A 7 2.56 10.72 -5.76
C GLU A 7 3.26 9.53 -5.07
N TYR A 8 4.46 9.78 -4.53
CA TYR A 8 5.22 8.78 -3.79
C TYR A 8 5.31 9.17 -2.31
N ILE A 9 4.95 8.24 -1.44
CA ILE A 9 5.10 8.37 0.00
C ILE A 9 6.38 7.66 0.42
N SER A 10 7.21 8.34 1.21
CA SER A 10 8.45 7.80 1.79
C SER A 10 8.45 7.97 3.31
N ILE A 11 8.62 6.86 4.04
CA ILE A 11 8.50 6.81 5.50
C ILE A 11 9.72 6.15 6.09
N ARG A 12 10.34 6.80 7.09
CA ARG A 12 11.46 6.22 7.85
C ARG A 12 10.95 5.54 9.11
N TYR A 13 11.17 4.23 9.24
CA TYR A 13 10.79 3.48 10.44
C TYR A 13 11.77 2.34 10.70
N GLY A 14 12.15 2.14 11.97
CA GLY A 14 13.05 1.05 12.39
C GLY A 14 14.42 1.04 11.71
N GLY A 15 14.91 2.21 11.24
CA GLY A 15 16.16 2.35 10.49
C GLY A 15 16.06 2.18 8.97
N TYR A 16 14.86 1.95 8.42
CA TYR A 16 14.65 1.68 6.99
C TYR A 16 13.78 2.77 6.35
N MET A 17 13.98 2.98 5.05
CA MET A 17 13.12 3.80 4.21
C MET A 17 12.11 2.92 3.50
N HIS A 18 10.83 3.13 3.79
CA HIS A 18 9.72 2.48 3.10
C HIS A 18 9.17 3.45 2.06
N LYS A 19 9.06 3.01 0.81
CA LYS A 19 8.47 3.79 -0.29
C LYS A 19 7.27 3.04 -0.87
N PHE A 20 6.20 3.75 -1.19
CA PHE A 20 5.04 3.24 -1.93
C PHE A 20 4.33 4.37 -2.68
N ARG A 21 3.56 4.01 -3.71
CA ARG A 21 2.72 4.95 -4.46
C ARG A 21 1.39 5.17 -3.78
N LYS A 22 0.97 6.43 -3.72
CA LYS A 22 -0.39 6.84 -3.35
C LYS A 22 -1.21 6.95 -4.63
N ALA A 23 -2.38 6.31 -4.66
CA ALA A 23 -3.26 6.41 -5.82
C ALA A 23 -3.89 7.82 -5.88
N PRO A 24 -4.11 8.43 -7.06
CA PRO A 24 -4.69 9.77 -7.16
C PRO A 24 -6.02 9.96 -6.42
N GLN A 25 -6.83 8.91 -6.37
CA GLN A 25 -8.12 8.85 -5.68
C GLN A 25 -8.04 8.45 -4.20
N GLU A 26 -6.85 8.08 -3.70
CA GLU A 26 -6.65 7.67 -2.32
C GLU A 26 -6.55 8.90 -1.40
N SER A 27 -7.41 8.97 -0.38
CA SER A 27 -7.32 10.02 0.63
C SER A 27 -6.07 9.85 1.51
N ASP A 28 -5.63 10.94 2.12
CA ASP A 28 -4.48 10.91 3.04
C ASP A 28 -4.69 9.99 4.24
N GLU A 29 -5.94 9.82 4.69
CA GLU A 29 -6.32 8.89 5.75
C GLU A 29 -6.05 7.43 5.34
N TRP A 30 -6.50 7.03 4.15
CA TRP A 30 -6.27 5.68 3.64
C TRP A 30 -4.79 5.42 3.36
N ALA A 31 -4.08 6.42 2.82
CA ALA A 31 -2.64 6.35 2.61
C ALA A 31 -1.89 6.16 3.94
N THR A 32 -2.34 6.83 5.02
CA THR A 32 -1.76 6.70 6.37
C THR A 32 -2.00 5.32 6.98
N LEU A 33 -3.19 4.75 6.80
CA LEU A 33 -3.49 3.39 7.27
C LEU A 33 -2.65 2.34 6.54
N ARG A 34 -2.46 2.48 5.22
CA ARG A 34 -1.54 1.61 4.46
C ARG A 34 -0.11 1.77 4.92
N ALA A 35 0.35 3.00 5.13
CA ALA A 35 1.67 3.29 5.65
C ALA A 35 1.93 2.54 6.97
N TRP A 36 0.98 2.59 7.91
CA TRP A 36 1.06 1.85 9.17
C TRP A 36 1.21 0.35 8.94
N TYR A 37 0.36 -0.25 8.10
CA TYR A 37 0.42 -1.67 7.79
C TYR A 37 1.75 -2.05 7.11
N ILE A 38 2.23 -1.24 6.16
CA ILE A 38 3.50 -1.46 5.46
C ILE A 38 4.69 -1.49 6.42
N VAL A 39 4.74 -0.57 7.40
CA VAL A 39 5.90 -0.48 8.31
C VAL A 39 5.84 -1.49 9.46
N LYS A 40 4.65 -1.96 9.83
CA LYS A 40 4.45 -2.89 10.96
C LYS A 40 4.38 -4.36 10.55
N GLU A 41 3.70 -4.67 9.45
CA GLU A 41 3.31 -6.04 9.11
C GLU A 41 4.05 -6.61 7.90
N LEU A 42 4.58 -5.77 7.01
CA LEU A 42 5.23 -6.25 5.77
C LEU A 42 6.75 -6.41 5.93
N PRO A 43 7.33 -7.49 5.35
CA PRO A 43 8.78 -7.66 5.28
C PRO A 43 9.48 -6.47 4.64
N LYS A 44 10.60 -6.06 5.23
CA LYS A 44 11.39 -4.90 4.76
C LYS A 44 11.92 -5.11 3.34
N SER A 45 12.32 -6.33 3.02
CA SER A 45 12.84 -6.75 1.71
C SER A 45 11.75 -6.96 0.64
N MET A 46 10.47 -6.81 0.99
CA MET A 46 9.38 -7.01 0.03
C MET A 46 9.47 -6.02 -1.14
N PRO A 47 9.39 -6.50 -2.40
CA PRO A 47 9.37 -5.66 -3.58
C PRO A 47 8.27 -4.59 -3.52
N LEU A 48 8.52 -3.44 -4.16
CA LEU A 48 7.60 -2.30 -4.15
C LEU A 48 6.19 -2.70 -4.61
N ILE A 49 6.09 -3.43 -5.73
CA ILE A 49 4.80 -3.82 -6.30
C ILE A 49 4.02 -4.79 -5.39
N GLU A 50 4.71 -5.74 -4.78
CA GLU A 50 4.08 -6.67 -3.82
C GLU A 50 3.62 -5.96 -2.57
N LYS A 51 4.42 -5.00 -2.07
CA LYS A 51 4.09 -4.17 -0.90
C LYS A 51 2.83 -3.35 -1.16
N GLU A 52 2.72 -2.77 -2.35
CA GLU A 52 1.54 -2.02 -2.77
C GLU A 52 0.31 -2.93 -2.85
N CYS A 53 0.39 -4.05 -3.59
CA CYS A 53 -0.71 -5.00 -3.69
C CYS A 53 -1.20 -5.48 -2.32
N LYS A 54 -0.29 -5.96 -1.45
CA LYS A 54 -0.66 -6.47 -0.13
C LYS A 54 -1.25 -5.40 0.78
N SER A 55 -0.73 -4.17 0.73
CA SER A 55 -1.28 -3.06 1.52
C SER A 55 -2.70 -2.64 1.08
N HIS A 56 -2.98 -2.63 -0.23
CA HIS A 56 -4.32 -2.38 -0.75
C HIS A 56 -5.28 -3.50 -0.41
N MET A 57 -4.88 -4.76 -0.62
CA MET A 57 -5.70 -5.92 -0.25
C MET A 57 -6.07 -5.89 1.23
N TRP A 58 -5.13 -5.56 2.10
CA TRP A 58 -5.38 -5.44 3.54
C TRP A 58 -6.44 -4.37 3.85
N ILE A 59 -6.32 -3.16 3.30
CA ILE A 59 -7.34 -2.12 3.49
C ILE A 59 -8.70 -2.59 2.99
N ASN A 60 -8.75 -3.16 1.80
CA ASN A 60 -9.97 -3.61 1.14
C ASN A 60 -10.69 -4.69 1.95
N ILE A 61 -9.96 -5.64 2.52
CA ILE A 61 -10.51 -6.65 3.42
C ILE A 61 -10.99 -6.01 4.73
N LYS A 62 -10.15 -5.17 5.36
CA LYS A 62 -10.41 -4.65 6.71
C LYS A 62 -11.52 -3.61 6.79
N TYR A 63 -11.63 -2.73 5.79
CA TYR A 63 -12.51 -1.57 5.84
C TYR A 63 -13.65 -1.62 4.83
N PHE A 64 -13.50 -2.39 3.75
CA PHE A 64 -14.49 -2.45 2.67
C PHE A 64 -15.14 -3.83 2.50
N GLY A 65 -14.80 -4.79 3.38
CA GLY A 65 -15.40 -6.14 3.37
C GLY A 65 -15.13 -6.94 2.10
N MET A 66 -14.07 -6.59 1.35
CA MET A 66 -13.74 -7.31 0.11
C MET A 66 -13.22 -8.71 0.41
N ILE A 67 -13.63 -9.66 -0.42
CA ILE A 67 -13.16 -11.04 -0.38
C ILE A 67 -12.33 -11.28 -1.63
N TYR A 68 -11.07 -11.65 -1.44
CA TYR A 68 -10.19 -12.06 -2.52
C TYR A 68 -10.21 -13.59 -2.63
N ARG A 69 -10.41 -14.10 -3.85
CA ARG A 69 -10.22 -15.51 -4.15
C ARG A 69 -8.94 -15.65 -4.96
N TYR A 70 -8.14 -16.67 -4.62
CA TYR A 70 -7.04 -17.08 -5.47
C TYR A 70 -7.63 -17.90 -6.62
N GLU A 71 -7.58 -17.34 -7.82
CA GLU A 71 -7.86 -18.05 -9.06
C GLU A 71 -6.50 -18.35 -9.68
N GLY A 72 -5.95 -19.53 -9.41
CA GLY A 72 -4.73 -19.99 -10.05
C GLY A 72 -4.86 -21.47 -10.37
N ASP A 73 -4.39 -21.84 -11.57
CA ASP A 73 -4.26 -23.21 -12.06
C ASP A 73 -3.24 -24.04 -11.26
#